data_AF-A0AA36AUP6-F1
#
_entry.id   AF-A0AA36AUP6-F1
#
_cell.length_a   1.000
_cell.length_b   1.000
_cell.length_c   1.000
_cell.angle_alpha   90.00
_cell.angle_beta   90.00
_cell.angle_gamma   90.00
#
_symmetry.space_group_name_H-M   'P 1'
#
loop_
_entity.id
_entity.type
_entity.pdbx_description
1 polymer ?
#
loop_
_entity_poly.entity_id
_entity_poly.type
_entity_poly.pdbx_seq_one_letter_code
_entity_poly.pdbx_strand_id
1 'polypeptide(L)'
;MKKNHRPGQLDPTGSYQLLDRFAECGGNFIDTADVYTDRQSETIVGNWLSSKERSRYVIATKVRVNTNPNDPTDVNAVGLSRKHIVAGLEKSLECLQTNYVDLYQAHCWDIGTPIKEIGNRERIHNTKSSTRLTQTLFHMD
;
A
#
# COMPACT_ATOMS: atom_id res chain seq x y z
N MET A 1 -17.30 -12.78 -21.92
CA MET A 1 -17.11 -11.32 -22.08
C MET A 1 -15.65 -11.01 -21.77
N LYS A 2 -14.85 -10.56 -22.75
CA LYS A 2 -13.45 -10.19 -22.50
C LYS A 2 -13.46 -8.86 -21.74
N LYS A 3 -12.98 -8.85 -20.50
CA LYS A 3 -12.82 -7.62 -19.72
C LYS A 3 -11.91 -6.67 -20.50
N ASN A 4 -12.25 -5.38 -20.52
CA ASN A 4 -11.51 -4.31 -21.19
C ASN A 4 -10.08 -4.23 -20.63
N HIS A 5 -9.16 -4.98 -21.23
CA HIS A 5 -7.78 -5.10 -20.79
C HIS A 5 -6.98 -3.96 -21.41
N ARG A 6 -6.48 -3.03 -20.59
CA ARG A 6 -5.59 -1.98 -21.11
C ARG A 6 -4.29 -2.64 -21.59
N PRO A 7 -3.67 -2.17 -22.68
CA PRO A 7 -2.38 -2.68 -23.11
C PRO A 7 -1.37 -2.69 -21.95
N GLY A 8 -0.72 -3.83 -21.71
CA GLY A 8 0.27 -4.00 -20.64
C GLY A 8 -0.29 -4.39 -19.26
N GLN A 9 -1.61 -4.47 -19.05
CA GLN A 9 -2.13 -5.13 -17.85
C GLN A 9 -1.79 -6.62 -17.88
N LEU A 10 -1.73 -7.25 -16.72
CA LEU A 10 -1.65 -8.71 -16.58
C LEU A 10 -2.85 -9.17 -15.75
N ASP A 11 -3.30 -10.39 -15.99
CA ASP A 11 -4.18 -11.07 -15.06
C ASP A 11 -3.38 -11.52 -13.81
N PRO A 12 -4.03 -12.06 -12.76
CA PRO A 12 -3.30 -12.51 -11.57
C PRO A 12 -2.21 -13.55 -11.90
N THR A 13 -2.48 -14.49 -12.79
CA THR A 13 -1.52 -15.53 -13.19
C THR A 13 -0.27 -14.92 -13.82
N GLY A 14 -0.42 -14.03 -14.80
CA GLY A 14 0.71 -13.34 -15.42
C GLY A 14 1.46 -12.45 -14.44
N SER A 15 0.75 -11.82 -13.49
CA SER A 15 1.35 -11.02 -12.43
C SER A 15 2.23 -11.86 -11.50
N TYR A 16 1.78 -13.07 -11.13
CA TYR A 16 2.58 -13.99 -10.31
C TYR A 16 3.82 -14.47 -11.05
N GLN A 17 3.70 -14.79 -12.34
CA GLN A 17 4.85 -15.17 -13.18
C GLN A 17 5.89 -14.05 -13.27
N LEU A 18 5.44 -12.79 -13.38
CA LEU A 18 6.33 -11.64 -13.38
C LEU A 18 7.05 -11.46 -12.04
N LEU A 19 6.31 -11.59 -10.93
CA LEU A 19 6.88 -11.48 -9.58
C LEU A 19 7.86 -12.61 -9.27
N ASP A 20 7.54 -13.85 -9.68
CA ASP A 20 8.45 -14.99 -9.56
C ASP A 20 9.73 -14.74 -10.37
N ARG A 21 9.62 -14.27 -11.63
CA ARG A 21 10.81 -13.93 -12.42
C ARG A 21 11.64 -12.80 -11.81
N PHE A 22 11.00 -11.77 -11.26
CA PHE A 22 11.69 -10.71 -10.55
C PHE A 22 12.49 -11.26 -9.36
N ALA A 23 11.88 -12.13 -8.55
CA ALA A 23 12.51 -12.74 -7.39
C ALA A 23 13.66 -13.70 -7.78
N GLU A 24 13.48 -14.49 -8.83
CA GLU A 24 14.53 -15.38 -9.38
C GLU A 24 15.77 -14.60 -9.87
N CYS A 25 15.57 -13.39 -10.38
CA CYS A 25 16.64 -12.47 -10.75
C CYS A 25 17.28 -11.75 -9.56
N GLY A 26 16.90 -12.08 -8.32
CA GLY A 26 17.43 -11.47 -7.09
C GLY A 26 16.72 -10.19 -6.65
N GLY A 27 15.62 -9.82 -7.31
CA GLY A 27 14.79 -8.69 -6.90
C GLY A 27 14.07 -8.93 -5.59
N ASN A 28 14.00 -7.91 -4.73
CA ASN A 28 13.34 -8.01 -3.42
C ASN A 28 12.48 -6.81 -3.03
N PHE A 29 12.53 -5.70 -3.77
CA PHE A 29 11.75 -4.49 -3.48
C PHE A 29 10.49 -4.45 -4.35
N ILE A 30 9.32 -4.42 -3.72
CA ILE A 30 8.02 -4.38 -4.39
C ILE A 30 7.27 -3.14 -3.93
N ASP A 31 6.93 -2.30 -4.90
CA ASP A 31 6.20 -1.06 -4.69
C ASP A 31 4.76 -1.18 -5.21
N THR A 32 3.79 -0.79 -4.39
CA THR A 32 2.36 -0.80 -4.72
C THR A 32 1.65 0.43 -4.11
N ALA A 33 0.32 0.51 -4.22
CA ALA A 33 -0.49 1.57 -3.62
C ALA A 33 -1.94 1.11 -3.47
N ASP A 34 -2.64 1.71 -2.52
CA ASP A 34 -4.08 1.51 -2.31
C ASP A 34 -4.93 1.76 -3.57
N VAL A 35 -4.55 2.72 -4.40
CA VAL A 35 -5.30 3.07 -5.61
C VAL A 35 -4.89 2.30 -6.87
N TYR A 36 -3.85 1.46 -6.83
CA TYR A 36 -3.42 0.71 -8.00
C TYR A 36 -4.45 -0.36 -8.37
N THR A 37 -5.28 -0.04 -9.36
CA THR A 37 -6.41 -0.85 -9.83
C THR A 37 -7.37 -1.18 -8.67
N ASP A 38 -7.73 -0.16 -7.86
CA ASP A 38 -8.67 -0.30 -6.74
C ASP A 38 -8.27 -1.44 -5.78
N ARG A 39 -7.06 -1.31 -5.19
CA ARG A 39 -6.42 -2.31 -4.30
C ARG A 39 -6.13 -3.69 -4.91
N GLN A 40 -6.42 -3.94 -6.18
CA GLN A 40 -6.10 -5.24 -6.80
C GLN A 40 -4.60 -5.49 -6.84
N SER A 41 -3.76 -4.46 -7.01
CA SER A 41 -2.31 -4.63 -6.96
C SER A 41 -1.85 -5.15 -5.59
N GLU A 42 -2.29 -4.53 -4.49
CA GLU A 42 -1.97 -4.99 -3.13
C GLU A 42 -2.46 -6.42 -2.89
N THR A 43 -3.66 -6.75 -3.38
CA THR A 43 -4.23 -8.10 -3.25
C THR A 43 -3.42 -9.15 -4.02
N ILE A 44 -2.98 -8.85 -5.25
CA ILE A 44 -2.12 -9.72 -6.06
C ILE A 44 -0.78 -9.93 -5.36
N VAL A 45 -0.14 -8.85 -4.89
CA VAL A 45 1.13 -8.93 -4.15
C VAL A 45 0.96 -9.76 -2.87
N GLY A 46 -0.12 -9.55 -2.11
CA GLY A 46 -0.40 -10.30 -0.89
C GLY A 46 -0.61 -11.79 -1.12
N ASN A 47 -1.42 -12.15 -2.12
CA ASN A 47 -1.61 -13.54 -2.52
C ASN A 47 -0.29 -14.20 -2.93
N TRP A 48 0.54 -13.51 -3.69
CA TRP A 48 1.86 -14.01 -4.08
C TRP A 48 2.78 -14.19 -2.86
N LEU A 49 2.83 -13.20 -1.96
CA LEU A 49 3.62 -13.20 -0.73
C LEU A 49 3.22 -14.30 0.26
N SER A 50 1.95 -14.73 0.28
CA SER A 50 1.43 -15.75 1.21
C SER A 50 2.20 -17.08 1.17
N SER A 51 2.85 -17.37 0.04
CA SER A 51 3.66 -18.57 -0.19
C SER A 51 5.17 -18.34 -0.06
N LYS A 52 5.61 -17.12 0.31
CA LYS A 52 7.02 -16.72 0.34
C LYS A 52 7.48 -16.45 1.77
N GLU A 53 8.80 -16.45 1.97
CA GLU A 53 9.40 -15.96 3.21
C GLU A 53 9.30 -14.43 3.25
N ARG A 54 8.29 -13.89 3.94
CA ARG A 54 7.96 -12.45 3.98
C ARG A 54 9.16 -11.55 4.30
N SER A 55 10.08 -11.99 5.18
CA SER A 55 11.30 -11.26 5.57
C SER A 55 12.32 -11.06 4.44
N ARG A 56 12.22 -11.79 3.33
CA ARG A 56 13.13 -11.60 2.18
C ARG A 56 12.76 -10.43 1.29
N TYR A 57 11.58 -9.84 1.46
CA TYR A 57 11.05 -8.80 0.59
C TYR A 57 10.87 -7.48 1.35
N VAL A 58 11.16 -6.39 0.65
CA VAL A 58 10.86 -5.03 1.11
C VAL A 58 9.59 -4.60 0.39
N ILE A 59 8.51 -4.42 1.15
CA ILE A 59 7.20 -4.04 0.63
C ILE A 59 6.93 -2.57 0.96
N ALA A 60 6.79 -1.78 -0.11
CA ALA A 60 6.36 -0.39 -0.05
C ALA A 60 4.91 -0.27 -0.52
N THR A 61 4.07 0.42 0.25
CA THR A 61 2.74 0.85 -0.21
C THR A 61 2.51 2.32 0.10
N LYS A 62 1.52 2.90 -0.56
CA LYS A 62 1.26 4.34 -0.57
C LYS A 62 -0.21 4.61 -0.26
N VAL A 63 -0.44 5.80 0.29
CA VAL A 63 -1.76 6.34 0.64
C VAL A 63 -1.84 7.79 0.22
N ARG A 64 -3.06 8.27 -0.06
CA ARG A 64 -3.49 9.69 -0.16
C ARG A 64 -4.59 9.87 -1.20
N VAL A 65 -4.53 9.09 -2.27
CA VAL A 65 -5.44 9.26 -3.41
C VAL A 65 -6.83 8.74 -3.04
N ASN A 66 -7.89 9.31 -3.62
CA ASN A 66 -9.26 8.94 -3.27
C ASN A 66 -9.52 7.44 -3.48
N THR A 67 -9.74 6.69 -2.40
CA THR A 67 -10.02 5.25 -2.41
C THR A 67 -11.51 4.92 -2.54
N ASN A 68 -12.39 5.92 -2.54
CA ASN A 68 -13.83 5.77 -2.73
C ASN A 68 -14.35 6.79 -3.77
N PRO A 69 -13.93 6.67 -5.04
CA PRO A 69 -14.31 7.64 -6.08
C PRO A 69 -15.80 7.62 -6.43
N ASN A 70 -16.55 6.61 -6.00
CA ASN A 70 -17.98 6.48 -6.25
C ASN A 70 -18.84 7.21 -5.21
N ASP A 71 -18.26 7.62 -4.07
CA ASP A 71 -18.93 8.40 -3.04
C ASP A 71 -18.19 9.72 -2.81
N PRO A 72 -18.63 10.82 -3.43
CA PRO A 72 -17.99 12.12 -3.27
C PRO A 72 -18.23 12.74 -1.88
N THR A 73 -19.11 12.16 -1.05
CA THR A 73 -19.38 12.65 0.31
C THR A 73 -18.41 12.08 1.35
N ASP A 74 -17.67 11.02 0.99
CA ASP A 74 -16.65 10.42 1.85
C ASP A 74 -15.34 11.22 1.82
N VAL A 75 -15.35 12.35 2.54
CA VAL A 75 -14.17 13.22 2.69
C VAL A 75 -12.98 12.54 3.37
N ASN A 76 -13.20 11.39 4.04
CA ASN A 76 -12.14 10.63 4.71
C ASN A 76 -11.49 9.58 3.79
N ALA A 77 -11.96 9.45 2.54
CA ALA A 77 -11.38 8.54 1.55
C ALA A 77 -10.18 9.13 0.79
N VAL A 78 -9.76 10.36 1.08
CA VAL A 78 -8.69 11.07 0.38
C VAL A 78 -7.86 11.93 1.33
N GLY A 79 -6.65 12.30 0.90
CA GLY A 79 -5.76 13.22 1.61
C GLY A 79 -4.84 12.52 2.60
N LEU A 80 -4.11 13.30 3.40
CA LEU A 80 -3.17 12.79 4.41
C LEU A 80 -3.67 12.99 5.83
N SER A 81 -4.97 13.16 6.03
CA SER A 81 -5.55 13.19 7.38
C SER A 81 -5.16 11.93 8.16
N ARG A 82 -4.96 12.07 9.48
CA ARG A 82 -4.58 10.92 10.33
C ARG A 82 -5.55 9.75 10.18
N LYS A 83 -6.84 10.05 10.04
CA LYS A 83 -7.91 9.05 9.87
C LYS A 83 -7.74 8.25 8.59
N HIS A 84 -7.48 8.93 7.46
CA HIS A 84 -7.26 8.27 6.18
C HIS A 84 -5.97 7.43 6.18
N ILE A 85 -4.87 7.96 6.74
CA ILE A 85 -3.60 7.24 6.85
C ILE A 85 -3.75 5.94 7.66
N VAL A 86 -4.39 5.98 8.83
CA VAL A 86 -4.55 4.81 9.69
C VAL A 86 -5.46 3.76 9.02
N ALA A 87 -6.63 4.17 8.54
CA ALA A 87 -7.56 3.26 7.88
C ALA A 87 -6.98 2.68 6.58
N GLY A 88 -6.25 3.50 5.82
CA GLY A 88 -5.55 3.08 4.61
C GLY A 88 -4.53 2.00 4.90
N LEU A 89 -3.69 2.17 5.93
CA LEU A 89 -2.69 1.18 6.33
C LEU A 89 -3.33 -0.15 6.74
N GLU A 90 -4.37 -0.11 7.58
CA GLU A 90 -5.10 -1.31 8.00
C GLU A 90 -5.62 -2.09 6.80
N LYS A 91 -6.23 -1.39 5.84
CA LYS A 91 -6.74 -2.02 4.62
C LYS A 91 -5.63 -2.56 3.74
N SER A 92 -4.52 -1.84 3.60
CA SER A 92 -3.34 -2.31 2.86
C SER A 92 -2.76 -3.58 3.48
N LEU A 93 -2.67 -3.68 4.81
CA LEU A 93 -2.19 -4.88 5.51
C LEU A 93 -3.11 -6.09 5.29
N GLU A 94 -4.44 -5.88 5.29
CA GLU A 94 -5.41 -6.92 4.93
C GLU A 94 -5.21 -7.43 3.50
N CYS A 95 -5.12 -6.50 2.53
CA CYS A 95 -4.91 -6.85 1.12
C CYS A 95 -3.56 -7.56 0.89
N LEU A 96 -2.50 -7.09 1.53
CA LEU A 96 -1.15 -7.65 1.45
C LEU A 96 -0.98 -8.94 2.28
N GLN A 97 -1.98 -9.33 3.08
CA GLN A 97 -1.96 -10.51 3.94
C GLN A 97 -0.71 -10.58 4.83
N THR A 98 -0.32 -9.44 5.39
CA THR A 98 0.87 -9.32 6.23
C THR A 98 0.61 -8.38 7.41
N ASN A 99 1.38 -8.53 8.48
CA ASN A 99 1.25 -7.70 9.68
C ASN A 99 2.16 -6.47 9.68
N TYR A 100 3.01 -6.29 8.65
CA TYR A 100 3.83 -5.09 8.47
C TYR A 100 4.12 -4.79 7.00
N VAL A 101 4.35 -3.51 6.71
CA VAL A 101 5.01 -3.02 5.50
C VAL A 101 6.34 -2.39 5.89
N ASP A 102 7.32 -2.48 5.01
CA ASP A 102 8.66 -1.96 5.26
C ASP A 102 8.69 -0.44 5.09
N LEU A 103 7.86 0.07 4.17
CA LEU A 103 7.76 1.48 3.85
C LEU A 103 6.29 1.85 3.58
N TYR A 104 5.81 2.88 4.27
CA TYR A 104 4.47 3.45 4.04
C TYR A 104 4.60 4.93 3.74
N GLN A 105 4.14 5.35 2.56
CA GLN A 105 4.46 6.67 2.00
C GLN A 105 3.21 7.44 1.58
N ALA A 106 3.33 8.76 1.56
CA ALA A 106 2.38 9.60 0.84
C ALA A 106 2.55 9.38 -0.68
N HIS A 107 1.45 9.10 -1.38
CA HIS A 107 1.45 8.88 -2.83
C HIS A 107 1.76 10.17 -3.60
N CYS A 108 1.42 11.33 -3.04
CA CYS A 108 1.87 12.65 -3.47
C CYS A 108 1.65 13.66 -2.35
N TRP A 109 2.17 14.88 -2.55
CA TRP A 109 2.01 16.00 -1.62
C TRP A 109 0.52 16.34 -1.38
N ASP A 110 0.21 16.77 -0.15
CA ASP A 110 -1.12 17.23 0.23
C ASP A 110 -1.04 18.59 0.94
N ILE A 111 -1.51 19.63 0.26
CA ILE A 111 -1.54 21.00 0.78
C ILE A 111 -2.63 21.16 1.86
N GLY A 112 -3.65 20.30 1.85
CA GLY A 112 -4.77 20.36 2.78
C GLY A 112 -4.46 19.83 4.17
N THR A 113 -3.39 19.05 4.33
CA THR A 113 -3.02 18.42 5.59
C THR A 113 -1.75 19.07 6.17
N PRO A 114 -1.80 19.66 7.38
CA PRO A 114 -0.62 20.19 8.04
C PRO A 114 0.46 19.12 8.26
N ILE A 115 1.73 19.43 8.00
CA ILE A 115 2.84 18.46 8.10
C ILE A 115 2.96 17.77 9.46
N LYS A 116 2.57 18.47 10.54
CA LYS A 116 2.54 17.92 11.92
C LYS A 116 1.57 16.75 12.06
N GLU A 117 0.48 16.74 11.29
CA GLU A 117 -0.50 15.66 11.30
C GLU A 117 0.01 14.41 10.55
N ILE A 118 0.79 14.63 9.48
CA ILE A 118 1.39 13.58 8.65
C ILE A 118 2.49 12.83 9.42
N GLY A 119 3.32 13.56 10.18
CA GLY A 119 4.59 13.08 10.73
C GLY A 119 4.63 12.82 12.23
N ASN A 120 3.48 12.77 12.94
CA ASN A 120 3.52 12.55 14.38
C ASN A 120 4.09 11.17 14.70
N ARG A 121 5.32 11.14 15.24
CA ARG A 121 6.08 9.94 15.69
C ARG A 121 5.40 9.15 16.81
N GLU A 122 4.18 9.52 17.20
CA GLU A 122 3.38 8.74 18.12
C GLU A 122 2.97 7.43 17.45
N ARG A 123 3.75 6.39 17.76
CA ARG A 123 3.48 4.96 17.60
C ARG A 123 1.99 4.74 17.32
N ILE A 124 1.64 4.38 16.08
CA ILE A 124 0.29 3.94 15.76
C ILE A 124 0.06 2.63 16.51
N HIS A 125 -0.55 2.73 17.69
CA HIS A 125 -0.94 1.60 18.51
C HIS A 125 -2.36 1.22 18.17
N ASN A 126 -2.51 0.26 17.25
CA ASN A 126 -3.76 -0.47 17.14
C ASN A 126 -3.63 -1.84 17.85
N THR A 127 -4.51 -2.06 18.82
CA THR A 127 -4.54 -3.16 19.81
C THR A 127 -5.13 -4.47 19.25
N LYS A 128 -4.65 -4.97 18.10
CA LYS A 128 -4.90 -6.39 17.71
C LYS A 128 -3.71 -7.19 17.22
N SER A 129 -2.60 -6.56 16.93
CA SER A 129 -1.26 -7.18 16.87
C SER A 129 -0.30 -6.02 16.64
N SER A 130 0.82 -5.99 17.34
CA SER A 130 1.79 -4.89 17.29
C SER A 130 2.38 -4.73 15.88
N THR A 131 1.68 -4.01 14.99
CA THR A 131 2.18 -3.59 13.68
C THR A 131 3.36 -2.67 13.88
N ARG A 132 4.55 -3.11 13.46
CA ARG A 132 5.76 -2.29 13.42
C ARG A 132 5.78 -1.55 12.09
N LEU A 133 5.65 -0.22 12.15
CA LEU A 133 6.10 0.66 11.06
C LEU A 133 7.60 0.86 11.24
N THR A 134 8.41 0.44 10.26
CA THR A 134 9.88 0.49 10.38
C THR A 134 10.49 1.80 9.90
N GLN A 135 9.80 2.62 9.11
CA GLN A 135 10.25 4.00 8.84
C GLN A 135 9.14 4.82 8.18
N THR A 136 8.83 5.98 8.78
CA THR A 136 8.16 7.09 8.10
C THR A 136 9.25 8.10 7.76
N LEU A 137 9.73 8.11 6.51
CA LEU A 137 10.72 9.09 6.06
C LEU A 137 9.98 10.34 5.55
N PHE A 138 9.93 11.38 6.38
CA PHE A 138 9.70 12.76 5.94
C PHE A 138 10.87 13.62 6.45
N HIS A 139 11.81 13.89 5.54
CA HIS A 139 12.92 14.85 5.61
C HIS A 139 13.07 15.31 4.14
N MET A 140 13.13 16.59 3.74
CA MET A 140 13.79 17.76 4.30
C MET A 140 13.19 19.07 3.76
N ASP A 141 13.54 20.15 4.48
CA ASP A 141 13.49 21.60 4.22
C ASP A 141 12.13 22.33 4.13
#